data_AF-A0A1F7H0B0-F1
#
_entry.id   AF-A0A1F7H0B0-F1
#
_cell.length_a   1.000
_cell.length_b   1.000
_cell.length_c   1.000
_cell.angle_alpha   90.00
_cell.angle_beta   90.00
_cell.angle_gamma   90.00
#
_symmetry.space_group_name_H-M   'P 1'
#
loop_
_entity.id
_entity.type
_entity.pdbx_description
1 polymer ?
#
loop_
_entity_poly.entity_id
_entity_poly.type
_entity_poly.pdbx_seq_one_letter_code
_entity_poly.pdbx_strand_id
1 'polypeptide(L)'
;MSIHYPPQYRYSLYTEWDKEAFSLLSKIGKSKKYPQVLGTSTDINQLLIIIIRTQKALHDWRDILKDILQQVKEKNIIDAVALNSKYPSESIGKDIPAWVTYPGDEIVNNFIDHLEKVNITFHGSNEEIAEFILRFILGQLGHDWEQTIMMIWEMLGEDNSLFIDKLNKEMKNFDYLGIFE
;
A
#
# COMPACT_ATOMS: atom_id res chain seq x y z
N MET A 1 6.42 -2.51 -23.84
CA MET A 1 7.25 -3.73 -23.67
C MET A 1 6.52 -4.61 -22.67
N SER A 2 5.85 -5.66 -23.12
CA SER A 2 5.14 -6.60 -22.25
C SER A 2 6.17 -7.51 -21.60
N ILE A 3 6.36 -7.39 -20.28
CA ILE A 3 7.23 -8.28 -19.51
C ILE A 3 6.46 -9.59 -19.32
N HIS A 4 6.70 -10.57 -20.19
CA HIS A 4 5.91 -11.81 -20.28
C HIS A 4 6.18 -12.85 -19.18
N TYR A 5 7.01 -12.55 -18.19
CA TYR A 5 7.16 -13.33 -16.97
C TYR A 5 7.59 -12.39 -15.83
N PRO A 6 6.92 -12.36 -14.65
CA PRO A 6 7.48 -11.66 -13.51
C PRO A 6 8.92 -12.15 -13.29
N PRO A 7 9.91 -11.26 -13.13
CA PRO A 7 11.24 -11.69 -12.73
C PRO A 7 11.11 -12.58 -11.50
N GLN A 8 11.76 -13.75 -11.50
CA GLN A 8 11.77 -14.70 -10.36
C GLN A 8 12.18 -14.03 -9.02
N TYR A 9 12.74 -12.81 -9.10
CA TYR A 9 13.20 -11.97 -8.01
C TYR A 9 12.13 -11.10 -7.33
N ARG A 10 10.91 -10.94 -7.86
CA ARG A 10 9.97 -9.96 -7.27
C ARG A 10 9.25 -10.49 -6.02
N TYR A 11 8.58 -11.64 -6.11
CA TYR A 11 7.86 -12.21 -4.96
C TYR A 11 8.67 -13.29 -4.25
N SER A 12 9.74 -12.87 -3.59
CA SER A 12 10.48 -13.80 -2.75
C SER A 12 9.70 -14.01 -1.44
N LEU A 13 8.84 -15.03 -1.41
CA LEU A 13 8.04 -15.36 -0.22
C LEU A 13 8.94 -16.05 0.83
N TYR A 14 9.72 -15.23 1.55
CA TYR A 14 10.81 -15.67 2.43
C TYR A 14 10.33 -16.41 3.68
N THR A 15 9.14 -16.10 4.18
CA THR A 15 8.58 -16.67 5.41
C THR A 15 7.23 -17.33 5.17
N GLU A 16 6.81 -18.22 6.08
CA GLU A 16 5.46 -18.80 6.05
C GLU A 16 4.37 -17.72 6.11
N TRP A 17 4.61 -16.64 6.85
CA TRP A 17 3.69 -15.51 6.89
C TRP A 17 3.53 -14.84 5.51
N ASP A 18 4.61 -14.68 4.74
CA ASP A 18 4.52 -14.07 3.39
C ASP A 18 3.69 -14.96 2.45
N LYS A 19 3.82 -16.28 2.57
CA LYS A 19 3.03 -17.25 1.81
C LYS A 19 1.54 -17.21 2.19
N GLU A 20 1.23 -17.12 3.47
CA GLU A 20 -0.14 -16.98 3.96
C GLU A 20 -0.77 -15.66 3.51
N ALA A 21 -0.03 -14.55 3.64
CA ALA A 21 -0.45 -13.24 3.18
C ALA A 21 -0.75 -13.25 1.68
N PHE A 22 0.17 -13.78 0.88
CA PHE A 22 -0.01 -13.94 -0.56
C PHE A 22 -1.24 -14.80 -0.91
N SER A 23 -1.44 -15.92 -0.21
CA SER A 23 -2.60 -16.79 -0.43
C SER A 23 -3.93 -16.07 -0.14
N LEU A 24 -3.99 -15.30 0.94
CA LEU A 24 -5.16 -14.49 1.29
C LEU A 24 -5.44 -13.43 0.23
N LEU A 25 -4.43 -12.67 -0.18
CA LEU A 25 -4.53 -11.66 -1.24
C LEU A 25 -5.00 -12.30 -2.56
N SER A 26 -4.43 -13.44 -2.94
CA SER A 26 -4.80 -14.18 -4.15
C SER A 26 -6.26 -14.61 -4.15
N LYS A 27 -6.75 -15.10 -3.01
CA LYS A 27 -8.16 -15.48 -2.85
C LYS A 27 -9.08 -14.27 -2.99
N ILE A 28 -8.75 -13.15 -2.34
CA ILE A 28 -9.58 -11.94 -2.37
C ILE A 28 -9.59 -11.35 -3.78
N GLY A 29 -8.43 -11.08 -4.38
CA GLY A 29 -8.32 -10.48 -5.71
C GLY A 29 -9.09 -11.27 -6.78
N LYS A 30 -8.93 -12.59 -6.82
CA LYS A 30 -9.64 -13.45 -7.79
C LYS A 30 -11.15 -13.46 -7.58
N SER A 31 -11.60 -13.38 -6.33
CA SER A 31 -13.04 -13.36 -6.02
C SER A 31 -13.67 -11.99 -6.18
N LYS A 32 -12.86 -10.92 -6.19
CA LYS A 32 -13.26 -9.51 -6.11
C LYS A 32 -14.21 -9.21 -4.93
N LYS A 33 -14.18 -10.06 -3.89
CA LYS A 33 -14.94 -9.84 -2.64
C LYS A 33 -14.05 -9.13 -1.65
N TYR A 34 -13.90 -7.82 -1.86
CA TYR A 34 -13.05 -6.99 -1.03
C TYR A 34 -13.62 -6.81 0.39
N PRO A 35 -12.75 -6.66 1.40
CA PRO A 35 -13.18 -6.39 2.77
C PRO A 35 -13.81 -5.00 2.87
N GLN A 36 -14.71 -4.82 3.85
CA GLN A 36 -15.29 -3.51 4.11
C GLN A 36 -14.30 -2.61 4.86
N VAL A 37 -14.05 -1.41 4.37
CA VAL A 37 -13.24 -0.41 5.08
C VAL A 37 -14.13 0.39 6.04
N LEU A 38 -13.82 0.41 7.33
CA LEU A 38 -14.57 1.14 8.36
C LEU A 38 -13.83 2.42 8.74
N GLY A 39 -14.59 3.49 8.97
CA GLY A 39 -14.08 4.82 9.33
C GLY A 39 -14.78 5.92 8.54
N THR A 40 -14.57 7.17 8.96
CA THR A 40 -14.94 8.33 8.16
C THR A 40 -14.00 8.48 6.97
N SER A 41 -14.37 9.33 6.00
CA SER A 41 -13.47 9.70 4.90
C SER A 41 -12.13 10.25 5.39
N THR A 42 -12.13 11.00 6.51
CA THR A 42 -10.90 11.49 7.15
C THR A 42 -10.05 10.35 7.71
N ASP A 43 -10.66 9.40 8.42
CA ASP A 43 -9.93 8.25 9.01
C ASP A 43 -9.30 7.38 7.91
N ILE A 44 -10.08 7.09 6.85
CA ILE A 44 -9.62 6.29 5.73
C ILE A 44 -8.46 7.00 5.02
N ASN A 45 -8.60 8.30 4.75
CA ASN A 45 -7.57 9.08 4.10
C ASN A 45 -6.26 9.08 4.90
N GLN A 46 -6.36 9.24 6.23
CA GLN A 46 -5.21 9.18 7.13
C GLN A 46 -4.56 7.79 7.11
N LEU A 47 -5.34 6.71 7.10
CA LEU A 47 -4.81 5.34 6.99
C LEU A 47 -4.00 5.17 5.70
N LEU A 48 -4.52 5.65 4.56
CA LEU A 48 -3.81 5.54 3.29
C LEU A 48 -2.46 6.28 3.31
N ILE A 49 -2.43 7.47 3.91
CA ILE A 49 -1.19 8.23 4.13
C ILE A 49 -0.23 7.43 5.01
N ILE A 50 -0.70 6.89 6.15
CA ILE A 50 0.12 6.09 7.07
C ILE A 50 0.72 4.87 6.35
N ILE A 51 -0.08 4.12 5.60
CA ILE A 51 0.39 2.93 4.86
C ILE A 51 1.53 3.29 3.89
N ILE A 52 1.44 4.42 3.20
CA ILE A 52 2.50 4.88 2.30
C ILE A 52 3.72 5.34 3.11
N ARG A 53 3.51 6.12 4.19
CA ARG A 53 4.59 6.68 5.00
C ARG A 53 5.39 5.65 5.79
N THR A 54 4.75 4.55 6.20
CA THR A 54 5.43 3.49 6.97
C THR A 54 6.60 2.85 6.24
N GLN A 55 6.77 3.07 4.93
CA GLN A 55 7.95 2.62 4.18
C GLN A 55 9.28 3.24 4.65
N LYS A 56 9.23 4.38 5.34
CA LYS A 56 10.42 4.94 6.00
C LYS A 56 10.80 4.20 7.29
N ALA A 57 9.88 3.45 7.88
CA ALA A 57 10.08 2.76 9.15
C ALA A 57 10.20 1.25 8.94
N LEU A 58 11.44 0.73 8.88
CA LEU A 58 11.75 -0.69 8.65
C LEU A 58 11.07 -1.65 9.65
N HIS A 59 10.77 -1.20 10.86
CA HIS A 59 10.09 -2.00 11.87
C HIS A 59 8.56 -1.95 11.72
N ASP A 60 7.99 -0.80 11.42
CA ASP A 60 6.53 -0.59 11.48
C ASP A 60 5.80 -1.04 10.22
N TRP A 61 6.43 -0.96 9.04
CA TRP A 61 5.74 -1.27 7.78
C TRP A 61 5.15 -2.67 7.80
N ARG A 62 5.86 -3.68 8.29
CA ARG A 62 5.36 -5.07 8.29
C ARG A 62 4.29 -5.29 9.36
N ASP A 63 4.38 -4.59 10.47
CA ASP A 63 3.43 -4.74 11.58
C ASP A 63 2.05 -4.19 11.21
N ILE A 64 1.98 -3.05 10.53
CA ILE A 64 0.70 -2.53 10.03
C ILE A 64 0.07 -3.48 8.98
N LEU A 65 0.86 -4.09 8.08
CA LEU A 65 0.30 -5.04 7.10
C LEU A 65 -0.23 -6.30 7.79
N LYS A 66 0.47 -6.81 8.81
CA LYS A 66 0.02 -7.96 9.62
C LYS A 66 -1.34 -7.68 10.25
N ASP A 67 -1.49 -6.52 10.87
CA ASP A 67 -2.74 -6.13 11.52
C ASP A 67 -3.89 -5.99 10.51
N ILE A 68 -3.64 -5.34 9.37
CA ILE A 68 -4.64 -5.22 8.29
C ILE A 68 -5.07 -6.62 7.84
N LEU A 69 -4.12 -7.49 7.48
CA LEU A 69 -4.42 -8.82 6.98
C LEU A 69 -5.09 -9.71 8.04
N GLN A 70 -4.78 -9.51 9.33
CA GLN A 70 -5.46 -10.20 10.42
C GLN A 70 -6.93 -9.78 10.52
N GLN A 71 -7.24 -8.47 10.46
CA GLN A 71 -8.62 -7.99 10.44
C GLN A 71 -9.40 -8.52 9.25
N VAL A 72 -8.77 -8.56 8.07
CA VAL A 72 -9.36 -9.13 6.86
C VAL A 72 -9.63 -10.63 7.04
N LYS A 73 -8.68 -11.39 7.60
CA LYS A 73 -8.81 -12.84 7.82
C LYS A 73 -9.90 -13.19 8.82
N GLU A 74 -10.00 -12.45 9.92
CA GLU A 74 -10.93 -12.76 11.01
C GLU A 74 -12.33 -12.22 10.79
N LYS A 75 -12.45 -11.01 10.23
CA LYS A 75 -13.68 -10.22 10.22
C LYS A 75 -14.09 -9.73 8.84
N ASN A 76 -13.23 -9.88 7.84
CA ASN A 76 -13.43 -9.34 6.48
C ASN A 76 -13.65 -7.82 6.46
N ILE A 77 -12.91 -7.10 7.32
CA ILE A 77 -12.93 -5.64 7.41
C ILE A 77 -11.51 -5.06 7.46
N ILE A 78 -11.39 -3.76 7.21
CA ILE A 78 -10.21 -2.94 7.49
C ILE A 78 -10.69 -1.74 8.33
N ASP A 79 -10.39 -1.72 9.62
CA ASP A 79 -10.80 -0.68 10.56
C ASP A 79 -9.75 0.44 10.61
N ALA A 80 -9.99 1.52 9.86
CA ALA A 80 -9.07 2.64 9.77
C ALA A 80 -8.92 3.37 11.10
N VAL A 81 -9.97 3.46 11.92
CA VAL A 81 -9.93 4.14 13.22
C VAL A 81 -9.00 3.40 14.17
N ALA A 82 -9.14 2.08 14.25
CA ALA A 82 -8.29 1.24 15.10
C ALA A 82 -6.83 1.27 14.64
N LEU A 83 -6.58 1.22 13.33
CA LEU A 83 -5.23 1.25 12.76
C LEU A 83 -4.56 2.62 12.97
N ASN A 84 -5.26 3.72 12.72
CA ASN A 84 -4.73 5.07 12.97
C ASN A 84 -4.39 5.30 14.44
N SER A 85 -5.19 4.73 15.35
CA SER A 85 -4.94 4.83 16.79
C SER A 85 -3.70 4.04 17.22
N LYS A 86 -3.45 2.89 16.58
CA LYS A 86 -2.28 2.04 16.87
C LYS A 86 -1.00 2.54 16.21
N TYR A 87 -1.12 3.14 15.03
CA TYR A 87 -0.02 3.64 14.20
C TYR A 87 -0.18 5.14 13.95
N PRO A 88 -0.06 5.98 14.99
CA PRO A 88 -0.22 7.42 14.85
C PRO A 88 0.87 7.99 13.92
N SER A 89 0.54 9.03 13.15
CA SER A 89 1.44 9.57 12.11
C SER A 89 2.78 10.07 12.65
N GLU A 90 2.83 10.40 13.95
CA GLU A 90 4.03 10.82 14.68
C GLU A 90 4.97 9.67 15.04
N SER A 91 4.50 8.42 15.03
CA SER A 91 5.36 7.26 15.32
C SER A 91 6.26 6.87 14.15
N ILE A 92 5.96 7.37 12.94
CA ILE A 92 6.73 7.05 11.74
C ILE A 92 8.06 7.81 11.76
N GLY A 93 9.17 7.07 11.69
CA GLY A 93 10.52 7.61 11.69
C GLY A 93 10.75 8.67 10.61
N LYS A 94 11.44 9.75 11.00
CA LYS A 94 11.76 10.88 10.10
C LYS A 94 13.15 10.79 9.49
N ASP A 95 14.00 9.94 10.07
CA ASP A 95 15.36 9.72 9.61
C ASP A 95 15.38 9.17 8.17
N ILE A 96 16.49 9.40 7.48
CA ILE A 96 16.72 8.83 6.15
C ILE A 96 16.88 7.31 6.34
N PRO A 97 16.00 6.49 5.76
CA PRO A 97 16.05 5.05 5.93
C PRO A 97 17.22 4.45 5.15
N ALA A 98 17.69 3.27 5.60
CA ALA A 98 18.88 2.61 5.03
C ALA A 98 18.74 2.20 3.56
N TRP A 99 17.51 2.16 3.02
CA TRP A 99 17.27 1.86 1.61
C TRP A 99 17.54 3.06 0.70
N VAL A 100 17.67 4.28 1.23
CA VAL A 100 18.03 5.46 0.43
C VAL A 100 19.52 5.45 0.14
N THR A 101 19.89 4.98 -1.04
CA THR A 101 21.28 4.78 -1.45
C THR A 101 21.64 5.46 -2.78
N TYR A 102 20.65 5.71 -3.64
CA TYR A 102 20.80 6.34 -4.95
C TYR A 102 19.87 7.56 -5.11
N PRO A 103 20.13 8.44 -6.10
CA PRO A 103 19.28 9.62 -6.34
C PRO A 103 17.79 9.31 -6.61
N GLY A 104 17.46 8.14 -7.14
CA GLY A 104 16.07 7.71 -7.32
C GLY A 104 15.36 7.48 -5.98
N ASP A 105 16.06 6.85 -5.03
CA ASP A 105 15.55 6.57 -3.69
C ASP A 105 15.29 7.87 -2.91
N GLU A 106 16.13 8.90 -3.14
CA GLU A 106 15.93 10.23 -2.55
C GLU A 106 14.61 10.87 -2.99
N ILE A 107 14.19 10.70 -4.26
CA ILE A 107 12.92 11.20 -4.77
C ILE A 107 11.76 10.55 -4.00
N VAL A 108 11.79 9.22 -3.87
CA VAL A 108 10.77 8.45 -3.15
C VAL A 108 10.73 8.86 -1.67
N ASN A 109 11.88 8.98 -1.02
CA ASN A 109 11.97 9.41 0.38
C ASN A 109 11.39 10.82 0.58
N ASN A 110 11.76 11.77 -0.29
CA ASN A 110 11.30 13.15 -0.21
C ASN A 110 9.79 13.25 -0.44
N PHE A 111 9.25 12.44 -1.36
CA PHE A 111 7.81 12.36 -1.53
C PHE A 111 7.12 11.82 -0.27
N ILE A 112 7.62 10.75 0.33
CA ILE A 112 7.06 10.23 1.58
C ILE A 112 7.08 11.27 2.71
N ASP A 113 8.15 12.06 2.82
CA ASP A 113 8.24 13.17 3.78
C ASP A 113 7.25 14.30 3.48
N HIS A 114 6.99 14.54 2.20
CA HIS A 114 6.00 15.53 1.76
C HIS A 114 4.58 15.14 2.17
N LEU A 115 4.26 13.84 2.20
CA LEU A 115 2.95 13.33 2.66
C LEU A 115 2.63 13.71 4.12
N GLU A 116 3.63 13.98 4.96
CA GLU A 116 3.39 14.46 6.34
C GLU A 116 2.82 15.90 6.36
N LYS A 117 3.16 16.70 5.35
CA LYS A 117 2.95 18.15 5.35
C LYS A 117 1.76 18.58 4.49
N VAL A 118 1.26 17.68 3.65
CA VAL A 118 0.26 18.00 2.63
C VAL A 118 -1.01 17.21 2.82
N ASN A 119 -2.13 17.92 2.72
CA ASN A 119 -3.46 17.33 2.76
C ASN A 119 -3.80 16.73 1.40
N ILE A 120 -3.43 15.47 1.20
CA ILE A 120 -3.85 14.70 0.03
C ILE A 120 -5.23 14.13 0.30
N THR A 121 -6.12 14.19 -0.69
CA THR A 121 -7.45 13.59 -0.61
C THR A 121 -7.55 12.39 -1.57
N PHE A 122 -7.82 11.22 -1.02
CA PHE A 122 -8.10 10.01 -1.80
C PHE A 122 -9.59 9.89 -2.08
N HIS A 123 -9.95 9.85 -3.36
CA HIS A 123 -11.32 9.71 -3.82
C HIS A 123 -11.55 8.28 -4.32
N GLY A 124 -12.44 7.54 -3.65
CA GLY A 124 -12.82 6.20 -4.05
C GLY A 124 -13.97 5.65 -3.22
N SER A 125 -14.66 4.66 -3.78
CA SER A 125 -15.60 3.82 -3.06
C SER A 125 -14.87 2.91 -2.06
N ASN A 126 -15.63 2.31 -1.15
CA ASN A 126 -15.10 1.37 -0.18
C ASN A 126 -14.34 0.20 -0.83
N GLU A 127 -14.89 -0.32 -1.94
CA GLU A 127 -14.31 -1.41 -2.70
C GLU A 127 -12.98 -1.02 -3.35
N GLU A 128 -12.94 0.16 -3.99
CA GLU A 128 -11.73 0.69 -4.64
C GLU A 128 -10.62 0.95 -3.61
N ILE A 129 -10.97 1.49 -2.44
CA ILE A 129 -10.02 1.73 -1.35
C ILE A 129 -9.48 0.41 -0.80
N ALA A 130 -10.35 -0.58 -0.58
CA ALA A 130 -9.93 -1.90 -0.13
C ALA A 130 -9.01 -2.58 -1.14
N GLU A 131 -9.36 -2.53 -2.43
CA GLU A 131 -8.50 -3.03 -3.52
C GLU A 131 -7.13 -2.35 -3.48
N PHE A 132 -7.09 -1.02 -3.36
CA PHE A 132 -5.84 -0.27 -3.28
C PHE A 132 -4.96 -0.72 -2.11
N ILE A 133 -5.52 -0.82 -0.90
CA ILE A 133 -4.77 -1.27 0.29
C ILE A 133 -4.18 -2.66 0.05
N LEU A 134 -4.95 -3.59 -0.50
CA LEU A 134 -4.49 -4.96 -0.74
C LEU A 134 -3.45 -5.04 -1.87
N ARG A 135 -3.60 -4.25 -2.93
CA ARG A 135 -2.58 -4.11 -3.99
C ARG A 135 -1.30 -3.50 -3.47
N PHE A 136 -1.40 -2.48 -2.60
CA PHE A 136 -0.23 -1.87 -1.96
C PHE A 136 0.51 -2.90 -1.11
N ILE A 137 -0.20 -3.68 -0.27
CA ILE A 137 0.38 -4.79 0.50
C ILE A 137 1.05 -5.81 -0.42
N LEU A 138 0.44 -6.16 -1.56
CA LEU A 138 1.05 -7.06 -2.53
C LEU A 138 2.38 -6.48 -3.07
N GLY A 139 2.40 -5.18 -3.41
CA GLY A 139 3.62 -4.47 -3.82
C GLY A 139 4.73 -4.54 -2.76
N GLN A 140 4.36 -4.45 -1.48
CA GLN A 140 5.31 -4.64 -0.36
C GLN A 140 5.90 -6.05 -0.33
N LEU A 141 5.06 -7.08 -0.44
CA LEU A 141 5.50 -8.48 -0.47
C LEU A 141 6.36 -8.81 -1.70
N GLY A 142 6.10 -8.10 -2.81
CA GLY A 142 6.82 -8.23 -4.07
C GLY A 142 8.07 -7.36 -4.19
N HIS A 143 8.45 -6.65 -3.12
CA HIS A 143 9.55 -5.68 -3.13
C HIS A 143 9.48 -4.67 -4.29
N ASP A 144 8.26 -4.34 -4.74
CA ASP A 144 7.96 -3.42 -5.85
C ASP A 144 7.25 -2.15 -5.34
N TRP A 145 7.43 -1.88 -4.05
CA TRP A 145 6.79 -0.78 -3.36
C TRP A 145 7.29 0.58 -3.82
N GLU A 146 8.56 0.70 -4.21
CA GLU A 146 9.12 1.94 -4.76
C GLU A 146 8.36 2.37 -6.01
N GLN A 147 8.07 1.43 -6.92
CA GLN A 147 7.30 1.70 -8.13
C GLN A 147 5.86 2.08 -7.81
N THR A 148 5.28 1.43 -6.79
CA THR A 148 3.94 1.80 -6.30
C THR A 148 3.90 3.24 -5.80
N ILE A 149 4.91 3.67 -5.03
CA ILE A 149 4.99 5.03 -4.49
C ILE A 149 5.29 6.06 -5.59
N MET A 150 6.20 5.73 -6.52
CA MET A 150 6.50 6.57 -7.67
C MET A 150 5.25 6.82 -8.52
N MET A 151 4.44 5.79 -8.75
CA MET A 151 3.17 5.94 -9.47
C MET A 151 2.18 6.82 -8.72
N ILE A 152 2.06 6.67 -7.40
CA ILE A 152 1.24 7.56 -6.57
C ILE A 152 1.73 9.00 -6.72
N TRP A 153 3.04 9.22 -6.66
CA TRP A 153 3.65 10.55 -6.85
C TRP A 153 3.38 11.13 -8.23
N GLU A 154 3.58 10.36 -9.30
CA GLU A 154 3.34 10.77 -10.68
C GLU A 154 1.86 11.10 -10.94
N MET A 155 0.94 10.28 -10.40
CA MET A 155 -0.50 10.49 -10.55
C MET A 155 -1.05 11.63 -9.69
N LEU A 156 -0.41 11.90 -8.55
CA LEU A 156 -0.72 13.06 -7.72
C LEU A 156 -0.31 14.35 -8.45
N GLY A 157 0.88 14.37 -9.08
CA GLY A 157 1.35 15.53 -9.84
C GLY A 157 1.42 16.79 -8.97
N GLU A 158 0.82 17.89 -9.45
CA GLU A 158 0.64 19.14 -8.68
C GLU A 158 -0.69 19.17 -7.90
N ASP A 159 -1.58 18.19 -8.10
CA ASP A 159 -2.89 18.13 -7.49
C ASP A 159 -2.84 17.40 -6.14
N ASN A 160 -3.42 17.96 -5.09
CA ASN A 160 -3.50 17.29 -3.78
C ASN A 160 -4.67 16.28 -3.71
N SER A 161 -5.01 15.64 -4.82
CA SER A 161 -6.17 14.76 -4.91
C SER A 161 -5.91 13.59 -5.85
N LEU A 162 -6.26 12.39 -5.40
CA LEU A 162 -5.96 11.16 -6.11
C LEU A 162 -7.20 10.29 -6.22
N PHE A 163 -7.56 9.92 -7.45
CA PHE A 163 -8.69 9.03 -7.73
C PHE A 163 -8.23 7.58 -7.71
N ILE A 164 -8.76 6.80 -6.77
CA ILE A 164 -8.30 5.44 -6.48
C ILE A 164 -8.67 4.47 -7.60
N ASP A 165 -9.79 4.69 -8.31
CA ASP A 165 -10.17 3.86 -9.45
C ASP A 165 -9.11 3.91 -10.57
N LYS A 166 -8.53 5.09 -10.81
CA LYS A 166 -7.46 5.30 -11.79
C LYS A 166 -6.17 4.68 -11.28
N LEU A 167 -5.83 4.89 -10.00
CA LEU A 167 -4.62 4.31 -9.42
C LEU A 167 -4.65 2.79 -9.45
N ASN A 168 -5.77 2.17 -9.10
CA ASN A 168 -5.93 0.72 -9.19
C ASN A 168 -5.75 0.20 -10.63
N LYS A 169 -6.24 0.94 -11.64
CA LYS A 169 -6.03 0.60 -13.06
C LYS A 169 -4.55 0.64 -13.43
N GLU A 170 -3.81 1.66 -13.01
CA GLU A 170 -2.37 1.76 -13.27
C GLU A 170 -1.58 0.70 -12.49
N MET A 171 -1.98 0.42 -11.25
CA MET A 171 -1.37 -0.62 -10.41
C MET A 171 -1.53 -2.03 -10.98
N LYS A 172 -2.49 -2.27 -11.89
CA LYS A 172 -2.56 -3.55 -12.64
C LYS A 172 -1.28 -3.85 -13.42
N ASN A 173 -0.55 -2.83 -13.86
CA ASN A 173 0.71 -3.01 -14.57
C ASN A 173 1.82 -3.66 -13.72
N PHE A 174 1.62 -3.70 -12.39
CA PHE A 174 2.55 -4.26 -11.40
C PHE A 174 2.01 -5.56 -10.77
N ASP A 175 0.78 -5.96 -11.13
CA ASP A 175 0.19 -7.25 -10.77
C ASP A 175 0.58 -8.32 -11.79
N TYR A 176 1.86 -8.69 -11.79
CA TYR A 176 2.42 -9.67 -12.73
C TYR A 176 1.82 -11.09 -12.61
N LEU A 177 1.00 -11.34 -11.59
CA LEU A 177 0.36 -12.62 -11.32
C LEU A 177 -1.13 -12.60 -11.68
N GLY A 178 -1.65 -11.48 -12.16
CA GLY A 178 -3.05 -11.31 -12.56
C GLY A 178 -4.04 -11.60 -11.43
N ILE A 179 -3.67 -11.31 -10.19
CA ILE A 179 -4.48 -11.63 -9.01
C ILE A 179 -5.73 -10.76 -8.94
N PHE A 180 -5.65 -9.53 -9.42
CA PHE A 180 -6.70 -8.51 -9.37
C PHE A 180 -7.18 -8.09 -10.78
N GLU A 181 -7.04 -8.96 -11.78
CA GLU A 181 -7.54 -8.72 -13.15
C GLU A 181 -9.07 -8.71 -13.23
#